data_AF-A0A257SXG6-F1
#
_entry.id   AF-A0A257SXG6-F1
#
_cell.length_a   1.000
_cell.length_b   1.000
_cell.length_c   1.000
_cell.angle_alpha   90.00
_cell.angle_beta   90.00
_cell.angle_gamma   90.00
#
_symmetry.space_group_name_H-M   'P 1'
#
loop_
_entity.id
_entity.type
_entity.pdbx_description
1 polymer ?
#
loop_
_entity_poly.entity_id
_entity_poly.type
_entity_poly.pdbx_seq_one_letter_code
_entity_poly.pdbx_strand_id
1 'polypeptide(L)'
;MPNLLRLFFLVLLPWVAAGAVQAAPAGVHERRLEDAIRRNQSDVADAVGQRYENTVIRQYQATYPATLHACIKSQPAADLSAFDVALVIGRDGAVTQVLVWPVTGVASCLRERLLHEHFQRPPFAPFHSHIHMTFSP
;
A
#
# COMPACT_ATOMS: atom_id res chain seq x y z
N MET A 1 76.51 -17.67 8.98
CA MET A 1 76.57 -17.51 7.51
C MET A 1 75.35 -18.21 6.91
N PRO A 2 74.65 -17.66 5.90
CA PRO A 2 73.85 -16.43 5.94
C PRO A 2 72.39 -16.63 5.44
N ASN A 3 71.54 -15.66 5.78
CA ASN A 3 70.56 -14.96 4.93
C ASN A 3 69.36 -15.62 4.19
N LEU A 4 68.27 -14.82 4.28
CA LEU A 4 67.23 -14.50 3.28
C LEU A 4 66.18 -15.58 2.95
N LEU A 5 64.91 -15.32 3.32
CA LEU A 5 63.97 -14.71 2.38
C LEU A 5 62.70 -14.20 3.11
N ARG A 6 62.39 -12.92 2.84
CA ARG A 6 61.12 -12.24 3.14
C ARG A 6 59.98 -12.85 2.31
N LEU A 7 58.75 -12.79 2.80
CA LEU A 7 57.51 -12.49 2.04
C LEU A 7 56.31 -12.53 3.01
N PHE A 8 55.88 -11.38 3.53
CA PHE A 8 54.65 -10.67 3.07
C PHE A 8 53.39 -11.55 3.07
N PHE A 9 52.79 -11.77 4.25
CA PHE A 9 51.39 -12.16 4.33
C PHE A 9 50.54 -10.90 4.44
N LEU A 10 49.88 -10.58 3.33
CA LEU A 10 48.91 -9.51 3.19
C LEU A 10 47.75 -9.72 4.17
N VAL A 11 47.48 -8.68 4.96
CA VAL A 11 46.31 -8.55 5.82
C VAL A 11 45.07 -8.50 4.92
N LEU A 12 44.32 -9.60 4.88
CA LEU A 12 42.99 -9.65 4.25
C LEU A 12 41.97 -9.04 5.23
N LEU A 13 41.76 -7.73 5.14
CA LEU A 13 40.62 -7.07 5.79
C LEU A 13 39.33 -7.43 5.03
N PRO A 14 38.33 -8.06 5.68
CA PRO A 14 37.03 -8.25 5.06
C PRO A 14 36.34 -6.88 4.94
N TRP A 15 36.14 -6.43 3.71
CA TRP A 15 35.28 -5.29 3.39
C TRP A 15 33.84 -5.65 3.80
N VAL A 16 33.39 -5.13 4.93
CA VAL A 16 31.97 -5.15 5.28
C VAL A 16 31.28 -4.13 4.39
N ALA A 17 30.65 -4.60 3.31
CA ALA A 17 29.80 -3.77 2.47
C ALA A 17 28.59 -3.32 3.29
N ALA A 18 28.61 -2.07 3.73
CA ALA A 18 27.45 -1.39 4.29
C ALA A 18 26.42 -1.21 3.16
N GLY A 19 25.44 -2.11 3.09
CA GLY A 19 24.33 -2.00 2.16
C GLY A 19 23.46 -0.81 2.50
N ALA A 20 23.47 0.23 1.66
CA ALA A 20 22.54 1.34 1.75
C ALA A 20 21.12 0.85 1.43
N VAL A 21 20.21 0.95 2.38
CA VAL A 21 18.77 0.76 2.13
C VAL A 21 18.29 1.94 1.29
N GLN A 22 18.12 1.75 -0.01
CA GLN A 22 17.49 2.76 -0.86
C GLN A 22 15.98 2.78 -0.60
N ALA A 23 15.48 3.94 -0.15
CA ALA A 23 14.06 4.23 -0.15
C ALA A 23 13.54 4.21 -1.60
N ALA A 24 12.42 3.52 -1.84
CA ALA A 24 11.82 3.48 -3.17
C ALA A 24 11.40 4.90 -3.60
N PRO A 25 11.61 5.29 -4.88
CA PRO A 25 11.23 6.61 -5.34
C PRO A 25 9.71 6.78 -5.35
N ALA A 26 9.24 7.98 -4.99
CA ALA A 26 7.82 8.36 -4.92
C ALA A 26 6.98 7.88 -6.12
N GLY A 27 7.52 8.00 -7.34
CA GLY A 27 6.82 7.58 -8.57
C GLY A 27 6.55 6.08 -8.70
N VAL A 28 7.16 5.20 -7.90
CA VAL A 28 6.82 3.77 -7.90
C VAL A 28 5.49 3.51 -7.20
N HIS A 29 5.20 4.24 -6.12
CA HIS A 29 3.95 4.07 -5.38
C HIS A 29 2.75 4.57 -6.19
N GLU A 30 2.90 5.75 -6.81
CA GLU A 30 1.91 6.33 -7.71
C GLU A 30 1.59 5.38 -8.88
N ARG A 31 2.60 4.89 -9.61
CA ARG A 31 2.37 3.92 -10.71
C ARG A 31 1.66 2.65 -10.26
N ARG A 32 2.01 2.11 -9.09
CA ARG A 32 1.32 0.92 -8.55
C ARG A 32 -0.15 1.21 -8.26
N LEU A 33 -0.46 2.40 -7.75
CA LEU A 33 -1.84 2.83 -7.54
C LEU A 33 -2.58 2.97 -8.87
N GLU A 34 -2.00 3.64 -9.85
CA GLU A 34 -2.56 3.77 -11.20
C GLU A 34 -2.84 2.41 -11.84
N ASP A 35 -1.92 1.45 -11.69
CA ASP A 35 -2.09 0.07 -12.17
C ASP A 35 -3.29 -0.61 -11.49
N ALA A 36 -3.46 -0.43 -10.18
CA ALA A 36 -4.59 -0.97 -9.43
C ALA A 36 -5.92 -0.33 -9.84
N ILE A 37 -5.93 0.99 -10.11
CA ILE A 37 -7.12 1.70 -10.62
C ILE A 37 -7.52 1.17 -12.01
N ARG A 38 -6.56 0.95 -12.91
CA ARG A 38 -6.86 0.35 -14.23
C ARG A 38 -7.37 -1.08 -14.13
N ARG A 39 -6.90 -1.85 -13.14
CA ARG A 39 -7.44 -3.18 -12.86
C ARG A 39 -8.84 -3.11 -12.31
N ASN A 40 -9.16 -2.18 -11.40
CA ASN A 40 -10.53 -1.95 -10.94
C ASN A 40 -11.48 -1.67 -12.12
N GLN A 41 -11.09 -0.79 -13.05
CA GLN A 41 -11.88 -0.51 -14.26
C GLN A 41 -12.17 -1.76 -15.10
N SER A 42 -11.21 -2.69 -15.17
CA SER A 42 -11.37 -3.98 -15.85
C SER A 42 -12.27 -4.93 -15.05
N ASP A 43 -12.08 -4.99 -13.74
CA ASP A 43 -12.83 -5.84 -12.82
C ASP A 43 -14.32 -5.43 -12.77
N VAL A 44 -14.64 -4.14 -12.91
CA VAL A 44 -16.02 -3.61 -12.92
C VAL A 44 -16.60 -3.41 -14.32
N ALA A 45 -15.96 -3.94 -15.36
CA ALA A 45 -16.41 -3.78 -16.74
C ALA A 45 -17.76 -4.49 -17.01
N ASP A 46 -18.11 -5.49 -16.21
CA ASP A 46 -19.37 -6.24 -16.33
C ASP A 46 -20.28 -6.11 -15.10
N ALA A 47 -21.52 -6.62 -15.23
CA ALA A 47 -22.53 -6.53 -14.19
C ALA A 47 -22.18 -7.36 -12.94
N VAL A 48 -21.37 -8.41 -13.04
CA VAL A 48 -20.94 -9.22 -11.89
C VAL A 48 -19.94 -8.41 -11.06
N GLY A 49 -18.95 -7.82 -11.71
CA GLY A 49 -17.96 -6.94 -11.10
C GLY A 49 -18.59 -5.72 -10.44
N GLN A 50 -19.47 -5.01 -11.13
CA GLN A 50 -20.18 -3.84 -10.56
C GLN A 50 -21.01 -4.18 -9.33
N ARG A 51 -21.70 -5.33 -9.33
CA ARG A 51 -22.45 -5.78 -8.14
C ARG A 51 -21.54 -6.04 -6.96
N TYR A 52 -20.35 -6.60 -7.21
CA TYR A 52 -19.38 -6.83 -6.15
C TYR A 52 -18.76 -5.52 -5.65
N GLU A 53 -18.38 -4.59 -6.54
CA GLU A 53 -17.88 -3.25 -6.16
C GLU A 53 -18.89 -2.51 -5.27
N ASN A 54 -20.17 -2.53 -5.65
CA ASN A 54 -21.23 -1.93 -4.83
C ASN A 54 -21.36 -2.59 -3.44
N THR A 55 -21.01 -3.87 -3.32
CA THR A 55 -21.00 -4.59 -2.03
C THR A 55 -19.81 -4.16 -1.19
N VAL A 56 -18.63 -4.04 -1.79
CA VAL A 56 -17.42 -3.50 -1.15
C VAL A 56 -17.68 -2.08 -0.65
N ILE A 57 -18.23 -1.19 -1.49
CA ILE A 57 -18.55 0.20 -1.15
C ILE A 57 -19.55 0.26 0.02
N ARG A 58 -20.62 -0.56 0.02
CA ARG A 58 -21.59 -0.56 1.14
C ARG A 58 -20.95 -1.01 2.45
N GLN A 59 -20.13 -2.06 2.41
CA GLN A 59 -19.41 -2.53 3.59
C GLN A 59 -18.45 -1.45 4.11
N TYR A 60 -17.74 -0.81 3.18
CA TYR A 60 -16.85 0.30 3.48
C TYR A 60 -17.62 1.47 4.14
N GLN A 61 -18.72 1.92 3.55
CA GLN A 61 -19.53 3.02 4.09
C GLN A 61 -20.08 2.76 5.49
N ALA A 62 -20.29 1.50 5.87
CA ALA A 62 -20.75 1.14 7.21
C ALA A 62 -19.68 1.36 8.29
N THR A 63 -18.39 1.14 7.97
CA THR A 63 -17.28 1.20 8.94
C THR A 63 -16.36 2.43 8.74
N TYR A 64 -16.37 3.00 7.55
CA TYR A 64 -15.48 4.06 7.13
C TYR A 64 -15.56 5.33 7.98
N PRO A 65 -16.75 5.90 8.29
CA PRO A 65 -16.82 7.16 9.03
C PRO A 65 -16.11 7.10 10.40
N ALA A 66 -16.27 5.98 11.12
CA ALA A 66 -15.64 5.80 12.42
C ALA A 66 -14.11 5.64 12.29
N THR A 67 -13.67 4.83 11.33
CA THR A 67 -12.26 4.57 11.02
C THR A 67 -11.53 5.85 10.58
N LEU A 68 -12.12 6.60 9.64
CA LEU A 68 -11.57 7.86 9.15
C LEU A 68 -11.47 8.90 10.26
N HIS A 69 -12.55 9.06 11.04
CA HIS A 69 -12.58 10.02 12.15
C HIS A 69 -11.52 9.69 13.21
N ALA A 70 -11.32 8.40 13.52
CA ALA A 70 -10.23 7.96 14.40
C ALA A 70 -8.85 8.29 13.82
N CYS A 71 -8.66 8.12 12.50
CA CYS A 71 -7.42 8.50 11.83
C CYS A 71 -7.16 10.00 11.88
N ILE A 72 -8.14 10.84 11.55
CA ILE A 72 -8.02 12.31 11.64
C ILE A 72 -7.63 12.72 13.06
N LYS A 73 -8.33 12.20 14.08
CA LYS A 73 -8.07 12.53 15.49
C LYS A 73 -6.68 12.11 15.97
N SER A 74 -6.11 11.06 15.37
CA SER A 74 -4.77 10.57 15.72
C SER A 74 -3.63 11.41 15.16
N GLN A 75 -3.91 12.32 14.20
CA GLN A 75 -2.91 13.11 13.52
C GLN A 75 -2.95 14.58 14.02
N PRO A 76 -1.91 15.05 14.73
CA PRO A 76 -1.77 16.47 15.04
C PRO A 76 -1.70 17.27 13.73
N ALA A 77 -2.56 18.28 13.56
CA ALA A 77 -2.68 19.04 12.31
C ALA A 77 -2.89 18.14 11.08
N ALA A 78 -3.92 17.28 11.14
CA ALA A 78 -4.28 16.36 10.07
C ALA A 78 -4.35 17.04 8.70
N ASP A 79 -3.55 16.57 7.75
CA ASP A 79 -3.64 16.94 6.34
C ASP A 79 -4.87 16.28 5.72
N LEU A 80 -5.87 17.11 5.41
CA LEU A 80 -7.14 16.72 4.78
C LEU A 80 -7.12 16.94 3.25
N SER A 81 -5.93 16.95 2.65
CA SER A 81 -5.80 16.89 1.19
C SER A 81 -6.45 15.61 0.66
N ALA A 82 -7.03 15.71 -0.55
CA ALA A 82 -7.61 14.56 -1.24
C ALA A 82 -6.53 13.50 -1.54
N PHE A 83 -6.93 12.24 -1.52
CA PHE A 83 -6.07 11.12 -1.88
C PHE A 83 -6.90 9.96 -2.44
N ASP A 84 -6.27 9.14 -3.26
CA ASP A 84 -6.86 7.92 -3.80
C ASP A 84 -6.42 6.71 -2.97
N VAL A 85 -7.34 5.75 -2.86
CA VAL A 85 -7.13 4.46 -2.22
C VAL A 85 -7.48 3.36 -3.20
N ALA A 86 -6.58 2.39 -3.40
CA ALA A 86 -6.92 1.14 -4.06
C ALA A 86 -6.72 -0.06 -3.11
N LEU A 87 -7.73 -0.92 -3.06
CA LEU A 87 -7.74 -2.17 -2.30
C LEU A 87 -7.54 -3.34 -3.26
N VAL A 88 -6.67 -4.28 -2.89
CA VAL A 88 -6.53 -5.57 -3.58
C VAL A 88 -7.09 -6.66 -2.68
N ILE A 89 -8.24 -7.20 -3.06
CA ILE A 89 -9.00 -8.17 -2.28
C ILE A 89 -8.69 -9.59 -2.79
N GLY A 90 -8.25 -10.44 -1.85
CA GLY A 90 -7.90 -11.82 -2.09
C GLY A 90 -9.11 -12.72 -2.31
N ARG A 91 -8.84 -13.99 -2.66
CA ARG A 91 -9.87 -15.00 -2.95
C ARG A 91 -10.76 -15.32 -1.76
N ASP A 92 -10.27 -15.18 -0.54
CA ASP A 92 -11.04 -15.36 0.68
C ASP A 92 -11.89 -14.14 1.04
N GLY A 93 -11.54 -12.96 0.53
CA GLY A 93 -12.12 -11.67 0.90
C GLY A 93 -11.16 -10.82 1.74
N ALA A 94 -9.99 -11.33 2.12
CA ALA A 94 -9.00 -10.56 2.87
C ALA A 94 -8.38 -9.46 2.00
N VAL A 95 -8.15 -8.29 2.59
CA VAL A 95 -7.38 -7.24 1.91
C VAL A 95 -5.90 -7.63 1.93
N THR A 96 -5.34 -7.89 0.75
CA THR A 96 -3.94 -8.31 0.59
C THR A 96 -3.00 -7.13 0.34
N GLN A 97 -3.55 -6.01 -0.14
CA GLN A 97 -2.78 -4.79 -0.37
C GLN A 97 -3.68 -3.57 -0.29
N VAL A 98 -3.15 -2.48 0.27
CA VAL A 98 -3.76 -1.16 0.25
C VAL A 98 -2.74 -0.16 -0.29
N LEU A 99 -3.09 0.49 -1.39
CA LEU A 99 -2.29 1.52 -2.05
C LEU A 99 -2.96 2.86 -1.81
N VAL A 100 -2.17 3.87 -1.42
CA VAL A 100 -2.67 5.23 -1.19
C VAL A 100 -1.74 6.26 -1.81
N TRP A 101 -2.30 7.30 -2.43
CA TRP A 101 -1.54 8.42 -2.97
C TRP A 101 -2.43 9.67 -3.13
N PRO A 102 -1.95 10.89 -2.81
CA PRO A 102 -0.70 11.18 -2.10
C PRO A 102 -0.67 10.58 -0.70
N VAL A 103 0.52 10.28 -0.19
CA VAL A 103 0.68 9.73 1.17
C VAL A 103 0.61 10.86 2.19
N THR A 104 -0.51 10.97 2.90
CA THR A 104 -0.68 11.85 4.07
C THR A 104 -0.68 11.03 5.37
N GLY A 105 -0.66 11.70 6.54
CA GLY A 105 -0.82 11.03 7.83
C GLY A 105 -2.16 10.30 7.96
N VAL A 106 -3.24 10.92 7.44
CA VAL A 106 -4.58 10.32 7.42
C VAL A 106 -4.62 9.12 6.45
N ALA A 107 -4.09 9.28 5.24
CA ALA A 107 -4.03 8.21 4.25
C ALA A 107 -3.22 7.00 4.75
N SER A 108 -2.10 7.24 5.43
CA SER A 108 -1.27 6.20 6.03
C SER A 108 -2.01 5.46 7.15
N CYS A 109 -2.66 6.18 8.07
CA CYS A 109 -3.47 5.55 9.12
C CYS A 109 -4.59 4.69 8.54
N LEU A 110 -5.29 5.22 7.51
CA LEU A 110 -6.37 4.49 6.86
C LEU A 110 -5.85 3.23 6.16
N ARG A 111 -4.69 3.29 5.50
CA ARG A 111 -4.01 2.15 4.88
C ARG A 111 -3.78 1.03 5.89
N GLU A 112 -3.19 1.34 7.04
CA GLU A 112 -2.89 0.34 8.09
C GLU A 112 -4.16 -0.33 8.61
N ARG A 113 -5.25 0.43 8.79
CA ARG A 113 -6.53 -0.14 9.22
C ARG A 113 -7.16 -1.03 8.15
N LEU A 114 -7.15 -0.59 6.89
CA LEU A 114 -7.76 -1.31 5.79
C LEU A 114 -7.05 -2.61 5.44
N LEU A 115 -5.74 -2.72 5.71
CA LEU A 115 -4.99 -3.97 5.54
C LEU A 115 -5.50 -5.11 6.44
N HIS A 116 -6.25 -4.80 7.49
CA HIS A 116 -6.83 -5.79 8.39
C HIS A 116 -8.31 -6.11 8.09
N GLU A 117 -8.88 -5.46 7.09
CA GLU A 117 -10.28 -5.66 6.72
C GLU A 117 -10.49 -6.96 5.93
N HIS A 118 -11.71 -7.47 6.03
CA HIS A 118 -12.14 -8.65 5.30
C HIS A 118 -13.52 -8.40 4.68
N PHE A 119 -13.58 -8.43 3.36
CA PHE A 119 -14.80 -8.26 2.59
C PHE A 119 -15.50 -9.60 2.34
N GLN A 120 -16.70 -9.55 1.79
CA GLN A 120 -17.32 -10.76 1.23
C GLN A 120 -16.42 -11.36 0.14
N ARG A 121 -16.45 -12.68 -0.02
CA ARG A 121 -15.67 -13.38 -1.04
C ARG A 121 -15.99 -12.82 -2.45
N PRO A 122 -14.98 -12.41 -3.25
CA PRO A 122 -15.23 -11.88 -4.58
C PRO A 122 -15.62 -12.97 -5.60
N PRO A 123 -16.31 -12.61 -6.69
CA PRO A 123 -16.66 -13.53 -7.77
C PRO A 123 -15.42 -14.05 -8.54
N PHE A 124 -14.33 -13.29 -8.53
CA PHE A 124 -13.01 -13.66 -9.06
C PHE A 124 -11.93 -12.97 -8.22
N ALA A 125 -10.68 -13.42 -8.31
CA ALA A 125 -9.61 -12.89 -7.49
C ALA A 125 -8.28 -12.77 -8.26
N PRO A 126 -7.44 -11.77 -7.93
CA PRO A 126 -7.73 -10.67 -7.01
C PRO A 126 -8.79 -9.72 -7.58
N PHE A 127 -9.57 -9.09 -6.71
CA PHE A 127 -10.51 -8.03 -7.08
C PHE A 127 -9.97 -6.68 -6.61
N HIS A 128 -10.00 -5.66 -7.47
CA HIS A 128 -9.51 -4.33 -7.17
C HIS A 128 -10.68 -3.38 -6.95
N SER A 129 -10.68 -2.64 -5.83
CA SER A 129 -11.63 -1.56 -5.57
C SER A 129 -10.87 -0.24 -5.46
N HIS A 130 -11.43 0.84 -6.01
CA HIS A 130 -10.85 2.18 -6.01
C HIS A 130 -11.79 3.18 -5.38
N ILE A 131 -11.26 4.01 -4.49
CA ILE A 131 -11.99 5.05 -3.77
C ILE A 131 -11.19 6.34 -3.87
N HIS A 132 -11.81 7.40 -4.40
CA HIS A 132 -11.27 8.74 -4.36
C HIS A 132 -11.77 9.47 -3.10
N MET A 133 -10.84 9.88 -2.23
CA MET A 133 -11.16 10.52 -0.97
C MET A 133 -11.08 12.02 -1.05
N THR A 134 -12.16 12.66 -0.61
CA THR A 134 -12.23 14.11 -0.44
C THR A 134 -12.79 14.44 0.93
N PHE A 135 -12.38 15.58 1.45
CA PHE A 135 -12.88 16.12 2.71
C PHE A 135 -13.66 17.39 2.41
N SER A 136 -14.92 17.42 2.82
CA SER A 136 -15.70 18.65 2.80
C SER A 136 -15.29 19.52 3.99
N PRO A 137 -15.18 20.85 3.81
CA PRO A 137 -14.99 21.81 4.90
C PRO A 137 -16.06 21.72 5.99
#